data_AF-A0A4Z2H7E3-F1
#
_entry.id   AF-A0A4Z2H7E3-F1
#
_cell.length_a   1.000
_cell.length_b   1.000
_cell.length_c   1.000
_cell.angle_alpha   90.00
_cell.angle_beta   90.00
_cell.angle_gamma   90.00
#
_symmetry.space_group_name_H-M   'P 1'
#
loop_
_entity.id
_entity.type
_entity.pdbx_description
1 polymer ?
#
loop_
_entity_poly.entity_id
_entity_poly.type
_entity_poly.pdbx_seq_one_letter_code
_entity_poly.pdbx_strand_id
1 'polypeptide(L)'
;MEQTVKHAEQYLGEICSLLASYTRKTAKLRDKADLLVAQLFDFSSREDPELQVGLKNMAEDLAMVQDYRQAQVERLETRVVAPLKTYGDIVKNKRADLKKFSTDVNRELKELRKLEKIRLRNPADRQSIVSFTY
;
A
#
# COMPACT_ATOMS: atom_id res chain seq x y z
N MET A 1 14.49 -6.86 13.35
CA MET A 1 14.37 -6.11 12.07
C MET A 1 13.59 -6.89 11.01
N GLU A 2 13.93 -8.16 10.70
CA GLU A 2 13.15 -8.97 9.74
C GLU A 2 11.67 -9.16 10.13
N GLN A 3 11.39 -9.54 11.38
CA GLN A 3 10.01 -9.67 11.87
C GLN A 3 9.23 -8.34 11.77
N THR A 4 9.88 -7.22 12.09
CA THR A 4 9.28 -5.88 11.98
C THR A 4 8.86 -5.56 10.55
N VAL A 5 9.74 -5.79 9.58
CA VAL A 5 9.44 -5.60 8.15
C VAL A 5 8.37 -6.58 7.68
N LYS A 6 8.37 -7.81 8.21
CA LYS A 6 7.35 -8.81 7.91
C LYS A 6 5.95 -8.36 8.35
N HIS A 7 5.82 -7.93 9.60
CA HIS A 7 4.56 -7.43 10.16
C HIS A 7 4.11 -6.16 9.44
N ALA A 8 5.02 -5.22 9.18
CA ALA A 8 4.70 -4.01 8.44
C ALA A 8 4.08 -4.34 7.08
N GLU A 9 4.71 -5.19 6.27
CA GLU A 9 4.19 -5.54 4.94
C GLU A 9 2.79 -6.16 5.00
N GLN A 10 2.56 -7.05 5.97
CA GLN A 10 1.26 -7.70 6.13
C GLN A 10 0.18 -6.67 6.52
N TYR A 11 0.37 -5.97 7.63
CA TYR A 11 -0.65 -5.06 8.15
C TYR A 11 -0.91 -3.89 7.22
N LEU A 12 0.13 -3.33 6.60
CA LEU A 12 -0.05 -2.23 5.64
C LEU A 12 -0.74 -2.69 4.36
N GLY A 13 -0.46 -3.92 3.91
CA GLY A 13 -1.17 -4.53 2.78
C GLY A 13 -2.65 -4.74 3.06
N GLU A 14 -3.00 -5.24 4.26
CA GLU A 14 -4.38 -5.42 4.72
C GLU A 14 -5.11 -4.07 4.81
N ILE A 15 -4.50 -3.07 5.46
CA ILE A 15 -5.06 -1.72 5.60
C ILE A 15 -5.24 -1.06 4.22
N CYS A 16 -4.25 -1.18 3.33
CA CYS A 16 -4.34 -0.62 1.97
C CYS A 16 -5.48 -1.27 1.17
N SER A 17 -5.65 -2.58 1.31
CA SER A 17 -6.73 -3.32 0.64
C SER A 17 -8.10 -2.89 1.17
N LEU A 18 -8.22 -2.70 2.49
CA LEU A 18 -9.44 -2.22 3.13
C LEU A 18 -9.78 -0.79 2.70
N LEU A 19 -8.82 0.13 2.71
CA LEU A 19 -9.01 1.52 2.27
C LEU A 19 -9.39 1.61 0.79
N ALA A 20 -8.75 0.82 -0.08
CA ALA A 20 -9.11 0.75 -1.49
C ALA A 20 -10.53 0.20 -1.69
N SER A 21 -10.94 -0.80 -0.89
CA SER A 21 -12.30 -1.34 -0.89
C SER A 21 -13.33 -0.30 -0.44
N TYR A 22 -13.06 0.41 0.65
CA TYR A 22 -13.88 1.51 1.14
C TYR A 22 -14.06 2.60 0.07
N THR A 23 -12.96 3.06 -0.53
CA THR A 23 -12.97 4.10 -1.58
C THR A 23 -13.84 3.69 -2.78
N ARG A 24 -13.69 2.45 -3.26
CA ARG A 24 -14.56 1.91 -4.33
C ARG A 24 -16.03 1.83 -3.94
N LYS A 25 -16.34 1.49 -2.69
CA LYS A 25 -17.73 1.46 -2.20
C LYS A 25 -18.33 2.87 -2.15
N THR A 26 -17.55 3.88 -1.77
CA THR A 26 -17.96 5.29 -1.79
C THR A 26 -18.22 5.76 -3.23
N ALA A 27 -17.37 5.40 -4.19
CA ALA A 27 -17.59 5.70 -5.60
C ALA A 27 -18.87 5.04 -6.13
N LYS A 28 -19.11 3.77 -5.81
CA LYS A 28 -20.35 3.07 -6.18
C LYS A 28 -21.60 3.70 -5.58
N LEU A 29 -21.51 4.28 -4.38
CA LEU A 29 -22.62 4.99 -3.77
C LEU A 29 -22.96 6.26 -4.56
N ARG A 30 -21.95 6.99 -5.04
CA ARG A 30 -22.12 8.12 -5.97
C ARG A 30 -22.81 7.67 -7.25
N ASP A 31 -22.30 6.61 -7.90
CA ASP A 31 -22.88 6.09 -9.14
C ASP A 31 -24.36 5.72 -8.98
N LYS A 32 -24.76 5.19 -7.81
CA LYS A 32 -26.17 4.89 -7.52
C LYS A 32 -27.02 6.12 -7.34
N ALA A 33 -26.49 7.18 -6.74
CA ALA A 33 -27.19 8.44 -6.62
C ALA A 33 -27.31 9.15 -7.97
N ASP A 34 -26.32 9.06 -8.86
CA ASP A 34 -26.41 9.60 -10.22
C ASP A 34 -27.56 8.94 -11.01
N LEU A 35 -27.78 7.63 -10.83
CA LEU A 35 -28.95 6.94 -11.39
C LEU A 35 -30.27 7.47 -10.82
N LEU A 36 -30.33 7.77 -9.51
CA LEU A 36 -31.52 8.35 -8.88
C LEU A 36 -31.79 9.76 -9.41
N VAL A 37 -30.76 10.58 -9.56
CA VAL A 37 -30.86 11.92 -10.17
C VAL A 37 -31.45 11.82 -11.58
N ALA A 38 -30.92 10.92 -12.41
CA ALA A 38 -31.46 10.70 -13.76
C ALA A 38 -32.93 10.26 -13.73
N GLN A 39 -33.31 9.34 -12.84
CA GLN A 39 -34.69 8.92 -12.68
C GLN A 39 -35.63 10.04 -12.23
N LEU A 40 -35.18 10.92 -11.33
CA LEU A 40 -35.95 12.08 -10.89
C LEU A 40 -36.19 13.05 -12.05
N PHE A 41 -35.17 13.32 -12.88
CA PHE A 41 -35.32 14.14 -14.07
C PHE A 41 -36.28 13.52 -15.09
N ASP A 42 -36.14 12.23 -15.38
CA ASP A 42 -37.01 11.51 -16.32
C ASP A 42 -38.47 11.49 -15.83
N PHE A 43 -38.68 11.27 -14.52
CA PHE A 43 -39.99 11.28 -13.91
C PHE A 43 -40.61 12.68 -13.94
N SER A 44 -39.84 13.72 -13.62
CA SER A 44 -40.32 15.12 -13.65
C SER A 44 -40.91 15.55 -14.99
N SER A 45 -40.46 14.93 -16.09
CA SER A 45 -40.92 15.25 -17.44
C SER A 45 -42.35 14.75 -17.72
N ARG A 46 -42.92 13.92 -16.85
CA ARG A 46 -44.26 13.31 -16.99
C ARG A 46 -45.32 13.92 -16.08
N GLU A 47 -44.90 14.76 -15.15
CA GLU A 47 -45.74 15.33 -14.10
C GLU A 47 -46.22 16.74 -14.47
N ASP A 48 -47.19 17.26 -13.70
CA ASP A 48 -47.68 18.62 -13.85
C ASP A 48 -46.57 19.66 -13.52
N PRO A 49 -46.72 20.94 -13.92
CA PRO A 49 -45.68 21.94 -13.76
C PRO A 49 -45.20 22.16 -12.32
N GLU A 50 -46.09 22.05 -11.33
CA GLU A 50 -45.75 22.29 -9.92
C GLU A 50 -44.87 21.14 -9.40
N LEU A 51 -45.31 19.90 -9.63
CA LEU A 51 -44.54 18.71 -9.24
C LEU A 51 -43.23 18.57 -10.05
N GLN A 52 -43.24 18.93 -11.33
CA GLN A 52 -42.05 18.93 -12.18
C GLN A 52 -40.94 19.82 -11.60
N VAL A 53 -41.27 21.04 -11.16
CA VAL A 53 -40.28 21.96 -10.56
C VAL A 53 -39.73 21.36 -9.26
N GLY A 54 -40.60 20.83 -8.39
CA GLY A 54 -40.18 20.18 -7.16
C GLY A 54 -39.21 19.02 -7.38
N LEU A 55 -39.51 18.14 -8.33
CA LEU A 55 -38.68 16.98 -8.66
C LEU A 55 -37.32 17.37 -9.27
N LYS A 56 -37.29 18.40 -10.12
CA LYS A 56 -36.04 18.94 -10.69
C LYS A 56 -35.15 19.52 -9.59
N ASN A 57 -35.71 20.32 -8.68
CA ASN A 57 -34.96 20.87 -7.56
C ASN A 57 -34.41 19.75 -6.66
N MET A 58 -35.21 18.72 -6.36
CA MET A 58 -34.74 17.55 -5.60
C MET A 58 -33.60 16.80 -6.30
N ALA A 59 -33.66 16.67 -7.63
CA ALA A 59 -32.62 16.03 -8.42
C ALA A 59 -31.31 16.85 -8.40
N GLU A 60 -31.41 18.18 -8.52
CA GLU A 60 -30.29 19.11 -8.45
C GLU A 60 -29.63 19.08 -7.07
N ASP A 61 -30.42 19.13 -5.99
CA ASP A 61 -29.90 19.03 -4.62
C ASP A 61 -29.16 17.69 -4.38
N LEU A 62 -29.71 16.58 -4.89
CA LEU A 62 -29.06 15.27 -4.79
C LEU A 62 -27.78 15.19 -5.63
N ALA A 63 -27.75 15.84 -6.79
CA ALA A 63 -26.56 15.93 -7.63
C ALA A 63 -25.44 16.71 -6.94
N MET A 64 -25.75 17.83 -6.28
CA MET A 64 -24.77 18.58 -5.49
C MET A 64 -24.15 17.73 -4.36
N VAL A 65 -24.95 16.88 -3.70
CA VAL A 65 -24.44 15.92 -2.72
C VAL A 65 -23.44 14.93 -3.37
N GLN A 66 -23.64 14.57 -4.64
CA GLN A 66 -22.73 13.66 -5.36
C GLN A 66 -21.44 14.34 -5.78
N ASP A 67 -21.44 15.64 -6.08
CA ASP A 67 -20.21 16.40 -6.33
C ASP A 67 -19.29 16.39 -5.11
N TYR A 68 -19.84 16.57 -3.90
CA TYR A 68 -19.07 16.41 -2.66
C TYR A 68 -18.54 15.00 -2.49
N ARG A 69 -19.32 13.97 -2.86
CA ARG A 69 -18.90 12.58 -2.79
C ARG A 69 -17.81 12.26 -3.82
N GLN A 70 -17.85 12.86 -5.00
CA GLN A 70 -16.78 12.76 -6.00
C GLN A 70 -15.48 13.35 -5.45
N ALA A 71 -15.53 14.56 -4.88
CA ALA A 71 -14.38 15.17 -4.23
C ALA A 71 -13.85 14.32 -3.06
N GLN A 72 -14.74 13.64 -2.33
CA GLN A 72 -14.36 12.69 -1.28
C GLN A 72 -13.62 11.48 -1.86
N VAL A 73 -14.12 10.87 -2.94
CA VAL A 73 -13.46 9.73 -3.62
C VAL A 73 -12.07 10.12 -4.10
N GLU A 74 -11.94 11.24 -4.81
CA GLU A 74 -10.65 11.73 -5.30
C GLU A 74 -9.65 11.97 -4.16
N ARG A 75 -10.11 12.55 -3.05
CA ARG A 75 -9.28 12.73 -1.85
C ARG A 75 -8.88 11.41 -1.21
N LEU A 76 -9.79 10.44 -1.11
CA LEU A 76 -9.46 9.11 -0.59
C LEU A 76 -8.40 8.43 -1.47
N GLU A 77 -8.52 8.52 -2.78
CA GLU A 77 -7.54 7.92 -3.70
C GLU A 77 -6.18 8.60 -3.60
N THR A 78 -6.15 9.93 -3.72
CA THR A 78 -4.91 10.71 -3.84
C THR A 78 -4.21 10.96 -2.50
N ARG A 79 -4.96 11.16 -1.41
CA ARG A 79 -4.41 11.57 -0.11
C ARG A 79 -4.32 10.43 0.90
N VAL A 80 -5.02 9.32 0.68
CA VAL A 80 -5.07 8.21 1.63
C VAL A 80 -4.52 6.93 1.01
N VAL A 81 -5.06 6.48 -0.11
CA VAL A 81 -4.66 5.21 -0.73
C VAL A 81 -3.29 5.31 -1.41
N ALA A 82 -3.03 6.36 -2.21
CA ALA A 82 -1.78 6.50 -2.94
C ALA A 82 -0.51 6.61 -2.04
N PRO A 83 -0.52 7.39 -0.94
CA PRO A 83 0.61 7.44 -0.02
C PRO A 83 0.90 6.08 0.63
N LEU A 84 -0.15 5.34 1.02
CA LEU A 84 0.00 4.03 1.63
C LEU A 84 0.56 2.99 0.64
N LYS A 85 0.13 3.04 -0.62
CA LYS A 85 0.72 2.20 -1.70
C LYS A 85 2.22 2.45 -1.85
N THR A 86 2.61 3.73 -1.91
CA THR A 86 4.02 4.14 -2.02
C THR A 86 4.84 3.63 -0.84
N TYR A 87 4.30 3.70 0.38
CA TYR A 87 4.96 3.16 1.56
C TYR A 87 5.07 1.62 1.52
N GLY A 88 4.07 0.94 0.95
CA GLY A 88 4.12 -0.50 0.68
C GLY A 88 5.33 -0.90 -0.18
N ASP A 89 5.66 -0.10 -1.21
CA ASP A 89 6.82 -0.34 -2.06
C ASP A 89 8.14 -0.19 -1.29
N ILE A 90 8.22 0.81 -0.39
CA ILE A 90 9.39 0.99 0.49
C ILE A 90 9.60 -0.23 1.38
N VAL A 91 8.54 -0.74 2.00
CA VAL A 91 8.61 -1.93 2.88
C VAL A 91 9.03 -3.17 2.09
N LYS A 92 8.50 -3.34 0.88
CA LYS A 92 8.85 -4.44 -0.02
C LYS A 92 10.32 -4.39 -0.43
N ASN A 93 10.83 -3.21 -0.78
CA ASN A 93 12.25 -3.01 -1.09
C ASN A 93 13.13 -3.32 0.13
N LYS A 94 12.74 -2.85 1.32
CA LYS A 94 13.47 -3.16 2.55
C LYS A 94 13.51 -4.65 2.86
N ARG A 95 12.44 -5.39 2.57
CA ARG A 95 12.43 -6.86 2.67
C ARG A 95 13.43 -7.50 1.71
N ALA A 96 13.50 -7.03 0.47
CA ALA A 96 14.45 -7.54 -0.52
C ALA A 96 15.90 -7.31 -0.07
N ASP A 97 16.21 -6.12 0.44
CA ASP A 97 17.53 -5.78 0.98
C ASP A 97 17.91 -6.68 2.17
N LEU A 98 16.98 -6.90 3.11
CA LEU A 98 17.20 -7.79 4.25
C LEU A 98 17.49 -9.23 3.82
N LYS A 99 16.76 -9.74 2.82
CA LYS A 99 17.02 -11.07 2.26
C LYS A 99 18.43 -11.14 1.66
N LYS A 100 18.83 -10.15 0.86
CA LYS A 100 20.17 -10.09 0.27
C LYS A 100 21.26 -10.04 1.35
N PHE A 101 21.11 -9.16 2.32
CA PHE A 101 22.03 -9.05 3.45
C PHE A 101 22.15 -10.38 4.22
N SER A 102 21.02 -11.05 4.50
CA SER A 102 21.02 -12.37 5.15
C SER A 102 21.76 -13.42 4.31
N THR A 103 21.61 -13.42 2.98
CA THR A 103 22.37 -14.33 2.12
C THR A 103 23.87 -14.04 2.13
N ASP A 104 24.27 -12.77 2.11
CA ASP A 104 25.68 -12.37 2.16
C ASP A 104 26.32 -12.76 3.51
N VAL A 105 25.66 -12.48 4.64
CA VAL A 105 26.11 -12.89 5.97
C VAL A 105 26.27 -14.41 6.06
N ASN A 106 25.32 -15.17 5.51
CA ASN A 106 25.40 -16.63 5.50
C ASN A 106 26.56 -17.16 4.63
N ARG A 107 26.93 -16.45 3.55
CA ARG A 107 28.10 -16.78 2.74
C ARG A 107 29.38 -16.53 3.54
N GLU A 108 29.53 -15.35 4.13
CA GLU A 108 30.71 -15.00 4.93
C GLU A 108 30.90 -15.94 6.13
N LEU A 109 29.82 -16.30 6.82
CA LEU A 109 29.87 -17.28 7.92
C LEU A 109 30.34 -18.66 7.45
N LYS A 110 29.99 -19.08 6.23
CA LYS A 110 30.48 -20.34 5.66
C LYS A 110 31.97 -20.27 5.34
N GLU A 111 32.44 -19.16 4.79
CA GLU A 111 33.87 -18.96 4.52
C GLU A 111 34.70 -18.90 5.80
N LEU A 112 34.23 -18.18 6.83
CA LEU A 112 34.87 -18.16 8.15
C LEU A 112 34.99 -19.57 8.76
N ARG A 113 33.92 -20.36 8.72
CA ARG A 113 33.95 -21.76 9.19
C ARG A 113 34.93 -22.63 8.40
N LYS A 114 35.12 -22.39 7.11
CA LYS A 114 36.14 -23.09 6.31
C LYS A 114 37.54 -22.67 6.74
N LEU A 115 37.80 -21.38 6.92
CA LEU A 115 39.08 -20.86 7.38
C LEU A 115 39.47 -21.39 8.77
N GLU A 116 38.52 -21.46 9.70
CA GLU A 116 38.72 -22.05 11.03
C GLU A 116 39.13 -23.52 10.94
N LYS A 117 38.47 -24.32 10.09
CA LYS A 117 38.84 -25.73 9.86
C LYS A 117 40.26 -25.88 9.29
N ILE A 118 40.65 -25.01 8.35
CA ILE A 118 42.01 -25.01 7.79
C ILE A 118 43.03 -24.65 8.88
N ARG A 119 42.78 -23.59 9.67
CA ARG A 119 43.62 -23.17 10.79
C ARG A 119 43.81 -24.24 11.86
N LEU A 120 42.77 -25.03 12.16
CA LEU A 120 42.87 -26.15 13.10
C LEU A 120 43.68 -27.32 12.56
N ARG A 121 43.70 -27.51 11.23
CA ARG A 121 44.41 -28.62 10.57
C ARG A 121 45.91 -28.33 10.35
N ASN A 122 46.34 -27.06 10.39
CA ASN A 122 47.73 -26.66 10.21
C ASN A 122 48.26 -25.77 11.36
N PRO A 123 48.70 -26.35 12.50
CA PRO A 123 49.17 -25.59 13.66
C PRO A 123 50.50 -24.83 13.43
N ALA A 124 51.28 -25.17 12.40
CA ALA A 124 52.57 -24.55 12.08
C ALA A 124 52.46 -23.12 11.50
N ASP A 125 51.37 -22.78 10.83
CA ASP A 125 51.15 -21.43 10.27
C ASP A 125 50.85 -20.36 11.34
N ARG A 126 50.71 -20.75 12.62
CA ARG A 126 50.54 -19.81 13.73
C ARG A 126 51.80 -18.98 14.02
N GLN A 127 52.98 -19.45 13.62
CA GLN A 127 54.25 -18.81 13.95
C GLN A 127 54.74 -17.80 12.88
N SER A 128 54.20 -17.83 11.66
CA SER A 128 54.70 -16.99 10.55
C SER A 128 54.21 -15.54 10.54
N ILE A 129 53.24 -15.16 11.38
CA ILE A 129 52.70 -13.77 11.41
C ILE A 129 53.45 -12.88 12.43
N VAL A 130 54.33 -13.44 13.26
CA VAL A 130 55.03 -12.69 14.33
C VAL A 130 56.47 -12.28 13.91
N SER A 131 56.96 -12.70 12.75
CA SER A 131 58.39 -12.58 12.39
C SER A 131 58.75 -11.51 11.35
N PHE A 132 57.86 -10.57 11.02
CA PHE A 132 58.22 -9.39 10.20
C PHE A 132 58.06 -8.08 10.99
N THR A 133 58.77 -7.98 12.10
CA THR A 133 59.17 -6.70 12.71
C THR A 133 60.60 -6.82 13.21
N TYR A 134 61.57 -6.63 12.32
CA TYR A 134 62.85 -5.95 12.57
C TYR A 134 63.56 -5.69 11.24
#